data_AF-A0A7S2HRU7-F1
#
_entry.id   AF-A0A7S2HRU7-F1
#
_cell.length_a   1.000
_cell.length_b   1.000
_cell.length_c   1.000
_cell.angle_alpha   90.00
_cell.angle_beta   90.00
_cell.angle_gamma   90.00
#
_symmetry.space_group_name_H-M   'P 1'
#
loop_
_entity.id
_entity.type
_entity.pdbx_description
1 polymer ?
#
loop_
_entity_poly.entity_id
_entity_poly.type
_entity_poly.pdbx_seq_one_letter_code
_entity_poly.pdbx_strand_id
1 'polypeptide(L)'
;MADDADGECALCLQELRDACATRCGHRFCRSCILQAMGMYAPTWIGRCPLCRQSMSVYSLVHVASGEALASPEVSTIFGSVYVQSGGLGKASYHFDDADDCYISYASAPEEWRLDDGAAPPKRKPFARPTWDPGARTFRGSVEWGPTSFGGHRLWEYELTFAEDFCSIVGGRVVMDGAREVQFRAPWERTFRTLTYTKWTPDPATVFGSVFVQGTEWMEMHEGIASYHFDAEDDCYISYANAPSDWLLDDGTPPPAKKTFVRASYDAASRTFRGSIEWDPTFNQASRWVYEMVFSEDFSSIVAGMMREYGPSGDAVMRHTRFHDPREYQGIDDSVLVYVRRPPALLMMPRLRPP
;
A
#
# COMPACT_ATOMS: atom_id res chain seq x y z
N MET A 1 19.01 30.34 16.79
CA MET A 1 17.68 30.16 17.41
C MET A 1 16.74 31.00 16.58
N ALA A 2 16.06 30.38 15.62
CA ALA A 2 14.99 31.04 14.87
C ALA A 2 13.72 30.87 15.71
N ASP A 3 13.08 32.00 15.99
CA ASP A 3 11.85 32.14 16.75
C ASP A 3 10.76 31.29 16.11
N ASP A 4 10.25 30.30 16.84
CA ASP A 4 9.07 29.53 16.44
C ASP A 4 7.89 30.51 16.40
N ALA A 5 7.40 30.83 15.20
CA ALA A 5 6.06 31.36 15.05
C ALA A 5 5.09 30.24 15.49
N ASP A 6 4.77 30.20 16.78
CA ASP A 6 4.10 29.12 17.54
C ASP A 6 2.69 28.73 17.05
N GLY A 7 2.26 29.22 15.88
CA GLY A 7 0.97 28.91 15.29
C GLY A 7 0.89 29.07 13.77
N GLU A 8 1.98 29.36 13.04
CA GLU A 8 1.91 29.61 11.59
C GLU A 8 2.48 28.43 10.77
N CYS A 9 1.77 28.05 9.71
CA CYS A 9 2.20 27.03 8.77
C CYS A 9 3.19 27.59 7.74
N ALA A 10 4.42 27.07 7.72
CA ALA A 10 5.46 27.52 6.79
C ALA A 10 5.19 27.25 5.28
N LEU A 11 4.09 26.57 4.95
CA LEU A 11 3.71 26.28 3.56
C LEU A 11 2.64 27.22 3.02
N CYS A 12 1.57 27.47 3.80
CA CYS A 12 0.51 28.39 3.39
C CYS A 12 0.65 29.80 3.98
N LEU A 13 1.57 29.99 4.93
CA LEU A 13 1.80 31.25 5.65
C LEU A 13 0.52 31.76 6.35
N GLN A 14 -0.27 30.83 6.86
CA GLN A 14 -1.51 31.07 7.62
C GLN A 14 -1.43 30.34 8.96
N GLU A 15 -2.34 30.65 9.87
CA GLU A 15 -2.50 29.91 11.12
C GLU A 15 -2.67 28.40 10.87
N LEU A 16 -2.06 27.58 11.71
CA LEU A 16 -2.09 26.12 11.63
C LEU A 16 -3.53 25.61 11.81
N ARG A 17 -4.12 25.12 10.74
CA ARG A 17 -5.38 24.36 10.75
C ARG A 17 -5.06 22.87 10.72
N ASP A 18 -5.64 22.11 11.65
CA ASP A 18 -5.43 20.65 11.74
C ASP A 18 -3.92 20.32 11.76
N ALA A 19 -3.26 20.85 12.80
CA ALA A 19 -1.81 20.91 12.86
C ALA A 19 -1.20 19.51 12.95
N CYS A 20 -0.21 19.24 12.12
CA CYS A 20 0.53 17.99 12.08
C CYS A 20 2.01 18.24 12.39
N ALA A 21 2.61 17.41 13.23
CA ALA A 21 4.03 17.45 13.54
C ALA A 21 4.78 16.30 12.86
N THR A 22 5.93 16.64 12.30
CA THR A 22 6.92 15.68 11.79
C THR A 22 7.83 15.20 12.93
N ARG A 23 8.51 14.05 12.76
CA ARG A 23 9.53 13.59 13.74
C ARG A 23 10.67 14.56 13.97
N CYS A 24 10.97 15.41 12.98
CA CYS A 24 11.99 16.44 13.13
C CYS A 24 11.49 17.68 13.90
N GLY A 25 10.24 17.67 14.41
CA GLY A 25 9.67 18.71 15.25
C GLY A 25 8.90 19.80 14.48
N HIS A 26 9.10 19.93 13.17
CA HIS A 26 8.42 20.92 12.35
C HIS A 26 6.92 20.63 12.20
N ARG A 27 6.12 21.71 12.24
CA ARG A 27 4.65 21.69 12.19
C ARG A 27 4.11 22.31 10.91
N PHE A 28 3.01 21.76 10.40
CA PHE A 28 2.33 22.21 9.18
C PHE A 28 0.82 21.93 9.28
N CYS A 29 -0.01 22.59 8.48
CA CYS A 29 -1.39 22.15 8.28
C CYS A 29 -1.41 20.75 7.65
N ARG A 30 -2.35 19.88 8.05
CA ARG A 30 -2.51 18.54 7.48
C ARG A 30 -2.54 18.54 5.96
N SER A 31 -3.40 19.38 5.36
CA SER A 31 -3.52 19.46 3.90
C SER A 31 -2.20 19.92 3.24
N CYS A 32 -1.53 20.91 3.81
CA CYS A 32 -0.29 21.45 3.26
C CYS A 32 0.84 20.41 3.27
N ILE A 33 1.04 19.69 4.37
CA ILE A 33 2.13 18.71 4.45
C ILE A 33 1.88 17.50 3.56
N LEU A 34 0.64 17.03 3.50
CA LEU A 34 0.27 15.94 2.59
C LEU A 34 0.49 16.34 1.12
N GLN A 35 0.09 17.56 0.74
CA GLN A 35 0.35 18.08 -0.60
C GLN A 35 1.85 18.24 -0.89
N ALA A 36 2.62 18.77 0.07
CA ALA A 36 4.07 18.99 -0.08
C ALA A 36 4.87 17.69 -0.17
N MET A 37 4.39 16.60 0.43
CA MET A 37 4.98 15.28 0.26
C MET A 37 4.83 14.75 -1.17
N GLY A 38 3.97 15.36 -1.99
CA GLY A 38 3.71 14.94 -3.37
C GLY A 38 3.27 13.49 -3.38
N MET A 39 2.06 13.21 -2.86
CA MET A 39 1.54 11.88 -2.55
C MET A 39 1.67 10.90 -3.72
N TYR A 40 2.83 10.24 -3.81
CA TYR A 40 3.07 9.11 -4.71
C TYR A 40 3.24 7.86 -3.85
N ALA A 41 2.13 7.15 -3.75
CA ALA A 41 2.05 5.77 -3.34
C ALA A 41 3.07 4.90 -4.12
N PRO A 42 3.66 3.85 -3.52
CA PRO A 42 3.42 3.30 -2.19
C PRO A 42 4.30 3.98 -1.14
N THR A 43 5.16 4.92 -1.55
CA THR A 43 6.29 5.29 -0.71
C THR A 43 5.82 6.06 0.49
N TRP A 44 4.71 6.82 0.39
CA TRP A 44 4.18 7.65 1.47
C TRP A 44 5.25 8.49 2.16
N ILE A 45 6.36 8.75 1.46
CA ILE A 45 7.59 9.27 2.00
C ILE A 45 7.85 10.57 1.26
N GLY A 46 8.01 11.62 2.04
CA GLY A 46 8.45 12.90 1.55
C GLY A 46 9.68 13.35 2.30
N ARG A 47 10.05 14.59 2.07
CA ARG A 47 11.05 15.29 2.85
C ARG A 47 10.37 16.44 3.55
N CYS A 48 10.72 16.67 4.82
CA CYS A 48 10.26 17.85 5.54
C CYS A 48 10.60 19.11 4.71
N PRO A 49 9.62 19.98 4.40
CA PRO A 49 9.88 21.21 3.63
C PRO A 49 10.93 22.13 4.25
N LEU A 50 11.10 22.07 5.57
CA LEU A 50 12.02 22.94 6.32
C LEU A 50 13.43 22.35 6.43
N CYS A 51 13.57 21.09 6.86
CA CYS A 51 14.90 20.50 7.11
C CYS A 51 15.33 19.40 6.12
N ARG A 52 14.44 19.02 5.20
CA ARG A 52 14.62 17.97 4.19
C ARG A 52 14.89 16.55 4.73
N GLN A 53 14.71 16.34 6.04
CA GLN A 53 14.73 15.03 6.64
C GLN A 53 13.60 14.17 6.05
N SER A 54 13.91 12.92 5.72
CA SER A 54 12.93 11.96 5.24
C SER A 54 11.85 11.74 6.29
N MET A 55 10.60 11.73 5.85
CA MET A 55 9.43 11.53 6.70
C MET A 55 8.41 10.69 5.95
N SER A 56 7.56 9.98 6.68
CA SER A 56 6.41 9.29 6.10
C SER A 56 5.11 9.69 6.79
N VAL A 57 3.97 9.47 6.14
CA VAL A 57 2.64 9.74 6.71
C VAL A 57 2.42 8.99 8.01
N TYR A 58 2.98 7.77 8.15
CA TYR A 58 2.95 6.96 9.37
C TYR A 58 3.77 7.56 10.52
N SER A 59 4.65 8.52 10.23
CA SER A 59 5.44 9.26 11.21
C SER A 59 4.91 10.67 11.50
N LEU A 60 3.85 11.10 10.80
CA LEU A 60 3.18 12.36 11.08
C LEU A 60 2.16 12.15 12.19
N VAL A 61 2.14 13.06 13.16
CA VAL A 61 1.17 13.03 14.26
C VAL A 61 0.33 14.29 14.29
N HIS A 62 -0.95 14.16 14.60
CA HIS A 62 -1.80 15.31 14.88
C HIS A 62 -1.37 15.94 16.21
N VAL A 63 -1.12 17.25 16.21
CA VAL A 63 -0.54 17.94 17.37
C VAL A 63 -1.48 17.90 18.59
N ALA A 64 -2.79 17.98 18.38
CA ALA A 64 -3.73 18.05 19.51
C ALA A 64 -3.97 16.69 20.19
N SER A 65 -3.97 15.60 19.42
CA SER A 65 -4.23 14.25 19.96
C SER A 65 -2.96 13.42 20.17
N GLY A 66 -1.86 13.76 19.51
CA GLY A 66 -0.64 12.95 19.48
C GLY A 66 -0.76 11.67 18.64
N GLU A 67 -1.91 11.45 17.99
CA GLU A 67 -2.17 10.25 17.19
C GLU A 67 -1.53 10.35 15.81
N ALA A 68 -1.07 9.21 15.29
CA ALA A 68 -0.53 9.13 13.95
C ALA A 68 -1.62 9.40 12.90
N LEU A 69 -1.27 10.11 11.82
CA LEU A 69 -2.22 10.39 10.73
C LEU A 69 -2.64 9.14 9.95
N ALA A 70 -1.81 8.12 9.97
CA ALA A 70 -2.07 6.81 9.40
C ALA A 70 -1.38 5.75 10.25
N SER A 71 -1.98 4.57 10.33
CA SER A 71 -1.37 3.39 10.93
C SER A 71 -1.06 2.39 9.82
N PRO A 72 0.12 1.74 9.84
CA PRO A 72 0.41 0.69 8.89
C PRO A 72 -0.52 -0.51 9.15
N GLU A 73 -0.98 -1.18 8.09
CA GLU A 73 -1.88 -2.34 8.17
C GLU A 73 -1.26 -3.49 8.99
N VAL A 74 0.07 -3.60 8.94
CA VAL A 74 0.85 -4.54 9.72
C VAL A 74 1.88 -3.82 10.59
N SER A 75 2.19 -4.37 11.75
CA SER A 75 3.17 -3.83 12.70
C SER A 75 4.47 -4.63 12.77
N THR A 76 4.60 -5.67 11.95
CA THR A 76 5.75 -6.61 11.96
C THR A 76 6.09 -7.09 10.56
N ILE A 77 7.31 -7.58 10.40
CA ILE A 77 7.77 -8.26 9.17
C ILE A 77 7.32 -9.73 9.11
N PHE A 78 6.93 -10.34 10.23
CA PHE A 78 6.54 -11.74 10.25
C PHE A 78 5.28 -12.00 9.41
N GLY A 79 5.23 -13.14 8.72
CA GLY A 79 4.27 -13.45 7.66
C GLY A 79 4.53 -12.74 6.32
N SER A 80 5.68 -12.06 6.16
CA SER A 80 5.98 -11.30 4.94
C SER A 80 7.13 -11.90 4.14
N VAL A 81 7.05 -11.71 2.82
CA VAL A 81 8.11 -12.06 1.86
C VAL A 81 8.59 -10.79 1.17
N TYR A 82 9.89 -10.66 0.94
CA TYR A 82 10.50 -9.55 0.23
C TYR A 82 11.29 -10.06 -0.97
N VAL A 83 11.07 -9.47 -2.13
CA VAL A 83 11.65 -9.90 -3.41
C VAL A 83 12.45 -8.78 -4.07
N GLN A 84 13.50 -9.16 -4.79
CA GLN A 84 14.17 -8.30 -5.76
C GLN A 84 13.46 -8.37 -7.12
N SER A 85 14.01 -7.69 -8.13
CA SER A 85 13.55 -7.75 -9.52
C SER A 85 13.43 -9.18 -10.07
N GLY A 86 14.16 -10.15 -9.51
CA GLY A 86 14.08 -11.56 -9.87
C GLY A 86 12.77 -12.26 -9.49
N GLY A 87 11.99 -11.68 -8.56
CA GLY A 87 10.74 -12.25 -8.05
C GLY A 87 10.94 -13.31 -6.96
N LEU A 88 9.85 -14.04 -6.66
CA LEU A 88 9.80 -15.04 -5.61
C LEU A 88 10.81 -16.18 -5.86
N GLY A 89 11.59 -16.54 -4.84
CA GLY A 89 12.57 -17.62 -4.89
C GLY A 89 13.90 -17.27 -5.54
N LYS A 90 14.15 -16.01 -5.91
CA LYS A 90 15.44 -15.53 -6.43
C LYS A 90 16.15 -14.66 -5.39
N ALA A 91 16.72 -15.31 -4.37
CA ALA A 91 17.21 -14.66 -3.15
C ALA A 91 16.12 -13.84 -2.43
N SER A 92 14.86 -14.27 -2.49
CA SER A 92 13.77 -13.62 -1.75
C SER A 92 13.91 -13.89 -0.25
N TYR A 93 13.64 -12.91 0.59
CA TYR A 93 13.69 -13.05 2.05
C TYR A 93 12.30 -13.38 2.59
N HIS A 94 12.23 -14.42 3.42
CA HIS A 94 11.01 -14.91 4.04
C HIS A 94 11.17 -14.76 5.55
N PHE A 95 10.17 -14.15 6.17
CA PHE A 95 10.06 -13.96 7.61
C PHE A 95 8.76 -14.64 8.03
N ASP A 96 8.72 -15.98 8.03
CA ASP A 96 7.48 -16.71 8.30
C ASP A 96 7.09 -16.56 9.77
N ASP A 97 8.07 -16.63 10.68
CA ASP A 97 7.95 -16.36 12.12
C ASP A 97 9.29 -15.85 12.69
N ALA A 98 9.33 -15.46 13.98
CA ALA A 98 10.54 -14.99 14.67
C ALA A 98 11.67 -16.01 14.66
N ASP A 99 11.34 -17.30 14.75
CA ASP A 99 12.30 -18.41 14.71
C ASP A 99 12.38 -19.08 13.32
N ASP A 100 11.60 -18.61 12.34
CA ASP A 100 11.60 -19.10 10.96
C ASP A 100 11.82 -17.96 9.94
N CYS A 101 13.08 -17.58 9.81
CA CYS A 101 13.53 -16.61 8.81
C CYS A 101 14.52 -17.27 7.85
N TYR A 102 14.36 -17.09 6.54
CA TYR A 102 15.25 -17.68 5.54
C TYR A 102 15.33 -16.89 4.23
N ILE A 103 16.37 -17.19 3.46
CA ILE A 103 16.51 -16.78 2.06
C ILE A 103 16.09 -17.95 1.17
N SER A 104 15.17 -17.70 0.24
CA SER A 104 14.75 -18.68 -0.75
C SER A 104 15.50 -18.50 -2.07
N TYR A 105 16.08 -19.61 -2.52
CA TYR A 105 16.73 -19.79 -3.82
C TYR A 105 15.97 -20.83 -4.67
N ALA A 106 14.70 -21.10 -4.35
CA ALA A 106 13.89 -22.12 -5.04
C ALA A 106 13.75 -21.89 -6.55
N SER A 107 13.89 -20.63 -6.99
CA SER A 107 13.83 -20.20 -8.39
C SER A 107 15.16 -19.60 -8.86
N ALA A 108 16.27 -19.88 -8.16
CA ALA A 108 17.57 -19.31 -8.48
C ALA A 108 18.00 -19.66 -9.92
N PRO A 109 18.56 -18.70 -10.68
CA PRO A 109 19.05 -18.96 -12.02
C PRO A 109 20.13 -20.05 -12.07
N GLU A 110 20.26 -20.73 -13.21
CA GLU A 110 21.26 -21.79 -13.39
C GLU A 110 22.71 -21.26 -13.35
N GLU A 111 22.94 -19.98 -13.55
CA GLU A 111 24.27 -19.39 -13.41
C GLU A 111 24.67 -19.14 -11.95
N TRP A 112 23.72 -19.20 -11.00
CA TRP A 112 24.04 -19.06 -9.58
C TRP A 112 24.59 -20.38 -9.05
N ARG A 113 25.89 -20.36 -8.74
CA ARG A 113 26.62 -21.50 -8.21
C ARG A 113 27.41 -21.11 -6.98
N LEU A 114 27.47 -22.04 -6.04
CA LEU A 114 28.44 -22.02 -4.94
C LEU A 114 29.85 -22.26 -5.52
N ASP A 115 30.88 -22.00 -4.73
CA ASP A 115 32.27 -22.06 -5.21
C ASP A 115 32.74 -23.50 -5.53
N ASP A 116 32.00 -24.51 -5.09
CA ASP A 116 32.19 -25.93 -5.45
C ASP A 116 31.42 -26.35 -6.71
N GLY A 117 30.71 -25.42 -7.36
CA GLY A 117 29.90 -25.67 -8.54
C GLY A 117 28.50 -26.21 -8.27
N ALA A 118 28.09 -26.39 -7.01
CA ALA A 118 26.72 -26.78 -6.68
C ALA A 118 25.74 -25.60 -6.84
N ALA A 119 24.46 -25.91 -7.06
CA ALA A 119 23.39 -24.92 -6.94
C ALA A 119 23.20 -24.50 -5.47
N PRO A 120 22.80 -23.25 -5.19
CA PRO A 120 22.43 -22.85 -3.84
C PRO A 120 21.26 -23.70 -3.33
N PRO A 121 21.18 -23.99 -2.02
CA PRO A 121 20.06 -24.72 -1.44
C PRO A 121 18.77 -23.92 -1.62
N LYS A 122 17.67 -24.58 -1.96
CA LYS A 122 16.36 -23.93 -2.20
C LYS A 122 15.92 -23.03 -1.03
N ARG A 123 16.28 -23.41 0.20
CA ARG A 123 16.00 -22.67 1.43
C ARG A 123 17.27 -22.56 2.25
N LYS A 124 17.66 -21.33 2.60
CA LYS A 124 18.84 -21.03 3.42
C LYS A 124 18.42 -20.27 4.68
N PRO A 125 18.36 -20.93 5.85
CA PRO A 125 17.95 -20.28 7.09
C PRO A 125 18.91 -19.18 7.53
N PHE A 126 18.36 -18.13 8.16
CA PHE A 126 19.13 -17.20 8.96
C PHE A 126 19.43 -17.84 10.31
N ALA A 127 20.70 -17.83 10.70
CA ALA A 127 21.14 -18.12 12.06
C ALA A 127 21.00 -16.87 12.94
N ARG A 128 20.55 -17.07 14.18
CA ARG A 128 20.38 -16.02 15.20
C ARG A 128 19.54 -14.83 14.70
N PRO A 129 18.33 -15.06 14.15
CA PRO A 129 17.45 -13.98 13.75
C PRO A 129 17.07 -13.12 14.96
N THR A 130 17.04 -11.80 14.79
CA THR A 130 16.53 -10.85 15.78
C THR A 130 15.73 -9.77 15.07
N TRP A 131 14.67 -9.32 15.73
CA TRP A 131 13.79 -8.26 15.24
C TRP A 131 13.68 -7.15 16.28
N ASP A 132 14.05 -5.93 15.89
CA ASP A 132 13.80 -4.71 16.66
C ASP A 132 12.62 -3.96 16.03
N PRO A 133 11.41 -4.03 16.62
CA PRO A 133 10.24 -3.34 16.08
C PRO A 133 10.36 -1.80 16.15
N GLY A 134 11.08 -1.26 17.12
CA GLY A 134 11.26 0.19 17.28
C GLY A 134 12.16 0.77 16.19
N ALA A 135 13.26 0.08 15.89
CA ALA A 135 14.16 0.44 14.79
C ALA A 135 13.66 -0.05 13.42
N ARG A 136 12.65 -0.94 13.38
CA ARG A 136 12.24 -1.72 12.21
C ARG A 136 13.43 -2.41 11.56
N THR A 137 14.26 -3.05 12.38
CA THR A 137 15.52 -3.64 11.94
C THR A 137 15.55 -5.13 12.23
N PHE A 138 15.74 -5.93 11.18
CA PHE A 138 16.08 -7.34 11.29
C PHE A 138 17.59 -7.54 11.26
N ARG A 139 18.09 -8.49 12.06
CA ARG A 139 19.49 -8.94 11.98
C ARG A 139 19.55 -10.46 11.99
N GLY A 140 20.49 -11.02 11.26
CA GLY A 140 20.75 -12.45 11.21
C GLY A 140 22.00 -12.76 10.38
N SER A 141 22.47 -14.01 10.43
CA SER A 141 23.64 -14.43 9.67
C SER A 141 23.37 -15.67 8.82
N VAL A 142 24.04 -15.82 7.69
CA VAL A 142 24.00 -17.00 6.83
C VAL A 142 25.39 -17.60 6.74
N GLU A 143 25.51 -18.89 7.07
CA GLU A 143 26.77 -19.64 7.00
C GLU A 143 26.74 -20.63 5.82
N TRP A 144 27.67 -20.52 4.88
CA TRP A 144 27.71 -21.30 3.64
C TRP A 144 28.48 -22.63 3.72
N GLY A 145 28.99 -22.98 4.91
CA GLY A 145 29.74 -24.22 5.13
C GLY A 145 28.99 -25.48 4.63
N PRO A 146 29.70 -26.48 4.09
CA PRO A 146 31.17 -26.62 4.05
C PRO A 146 31.88 -25.82 2.95
N THR A 147 31.16 -25.27 1.96
CA THR A 147 31.71 -24.46 0.86
C THR A 147 31.60 -22.95 1.16
N SER A 148 31.63 -22.12 0.13
CA SER A 148 31.40 -20.68 0.16
C SER A 148 30.53 -20.25 -1.03
N PHE A 149 29.98 -19.04 -0.95
CA PHE A 149 29.26 -18.42 -2.07
C PHE A 149 29.96 -17.12 -2.45
N GLY A 150 30.55 -17.07 -3.63
CA GLY A 150 31.28 -15.90 -4.13
C GLY A 150 32.54 -15.62 -3.31
N GLY A 151 33.22 -16.67 -2.86
CA GLY A 151 34.42 -16.61 -2.03
C GLY A 151 34.15 -16.42 -0.54
N HIS A 152 32.88 -16.31 -0.12
CA HIS A 152 32.51 -15.91 1.23
C HIS A 152 31.76 -17.00 2.01
N ARG A 153 32.15 -17.25 3.26
CA ARG A 153 31.57 -18.32 4.11
C ARG A 153 30.50 -17.82 5.08
N LEU A 154 30.59 -16.57 5.53
CA LEU A 154 29.67 -15.96 6.48
C LEU A 154 29.15 -14.64 5.93
N TRP A 155 27.82 -14.51 5.89
CA TRP A 155 27.15 -13.27 5.50
C TRP A 155 26.33 -12.77 6.68
N GLU A 156 26.59 -11.56 7.15
CA GLU A 156 25.90 -10.93 8.28
C GLU A 156 25.00 -9.82 7.79
N TYR A 157 23.71 -9.89 8.14
CA TYR A 157 22.67 -9.01 7.64
C TYR A 157 22.16 -8.05 8.71
N GLU A 158 21.94 -6.82 8.28
CA GLU A 158 21.15 -5.79 8.95
C GLU A 158 20.17 -5.25 7.90
N LEU A 159 18.87 -5.40 8.11
CA LEU A 159 17.84 -4.97 7.17
C LEU A 159 16.91 -3.98 7.87
N THR A 160 16.79 -2.76 7.34
CA THR A 160 15.88 -1.73 7.85
C THR A 160 14.67 -1.62 6.95
N PHE A 161 13.47 -1.72 7.51
CA PHE A 161 12.20 -1.71 6.78
C PHE A 161 11.53 -0.33 6.80
N ALA A 162 10.78 -0.05 5.74
CA ALA A 162 9.87 1.08 5.67
C ALA A 162 8.82 1.01 6.80
N GLU A 163 8.20 2.14 7.14
CA GLU A 163 7.23 2.23 8.25
C GLU A 163 5.94 1.46 8.00
N ASP A 164 5.57 1.30 6.73
CA ASP A 164 4.49 0.46 6.23
C ASP A 164 4.92 -0.97 5.89
N PHE A 165 6.19 -1.29 6.10
CA PHE A 165 6.79 -2.57 5.74
C PHE A 165 6.70 -2.90 4.25
N CYS A 166 6.46 -1.92 3.37
CA CYS A 166 6.31 -2.17 1.93
C CYS A 166 7.64 -2.51 1.25
N SER A 167 8.78 -2.16 1.84
CA SER A 167 10.11 -2.33 1.27
C SER A 167 11.22 -2.38 2.32
N ILE A 168 12.38 -2.90 1.92
CA ILE A 168 13.64 -2.71 2.65
C ILE A 168 14.25 -1.39 2.18
N VAL A 169 14.49 -0.48 3.11
CA VAL A 169 14.90 0.90 2.82
C VAL A 169 16.32 1.23 3.27
N GLY A 170 16.95 0.33 4.01
CA GLY A 170 18.32 0.52 4.48
C GLY A 170 18.91 -0.74 5.09
N GLY A 171 20.11 -0.58 5.66
CA GLY A 171 20.90 -1.66 6.24
C GLY A 171 22.00 -2.15 5.30
N ARG A 172 22.65 -3.25 5.67
CA ARG A 172 23.81 -3.79 4.97
C ARG A 172 23.91 -5.30 5.09
N VAL A 173 24.61 -5.92 4.15
CA VAL A 173 25.15 -7.27 4.29
C VAL A 173 26.68 -7.20 4.26
N VAL A 174 27.32 -7.82 5.25
CA VAL A 174 28.77 -7.92 5.37
C VAL A 174 29.19 -9.37 5.16
N MET A 175 30.10 -9.61 4.21
CA MET A 175 30.58 -10.93 3.84
C MET A 175 32.01 -11.12 4.35
N ASP A 176 32.21 -12.09 5.25
CA ASP A 176 33.47 -12.39 5.95
C ASP A 176 34.20 -11.16 6.52
N GLY A 177 33.47 -10.13 6.95
CA GLY A 177 34.03 -8.87 7.43
C GLY A 177 34.79 -8.04 6.39
N ALA A 178 34.90 -8.50 5.14
CA ALA A 178 35.76 -7.91 4.12
C ALA A 178 34.99 -7.12 3.07
N ARG A 179 33.78 -7.58 2.70
CA ARG A 179 32.96 -6.96 1.66
C ARG A 179 31.61 -6.56 2.22
N GLU A 180 31.24 -5.30 1.99
CA GLU A 180 29.94 -4.77 2.39
C GLU A 180 29.10 -4.37 1.18
N VAL A 181 27.80 -4.70 1.22
CA VAL A 181 26.82 -4.25 0.23
C VAL A 181 25.65 -3.60 0.97
N GLN A 182 25.24 -2.43 0.50
CA GLN A 182 24.20 -1.61 1.12
C GLN A 182 22.82 -1.93 0.52
N PHE A 183 21.82 -2.00 1.39
CA PHE A 183 20.42 -1.99 1.00
C PHE A 183 19.96 -0.53 0.87
N ARG A 184 19.15 -0.26 -0.15
CA ARG A 184 18.56 1.06 -0.36
C ARG A 184 17.10 0.93 -0.71
N ALA A 185 16.37 1.99 -0.39
CA ALA A 185 15.02 2.19 -0.84
C ALA A 185 14.94 2.02 -2.38
N PRO A 186 13.99 1.23 -2.90
CA PRO A 186 13.86 1.01 -4.34
C PRO A 186 13.65 2.27 -5.19
N TRP A 187 13.12 3.34 -4.60
CA TRP A 187 12.93 4.65 -5.24
C TRP A 187 14.20 5.52 -5.26
N GLU A 188 15.23 5.17 -4.49
CA GLU A 188 16.53 5.84 -4.54
C GLU A 188 17.33 5.28 -5.73
N ARG A 189 17.17 5.89 -6.91
CA ARG A 189 17.86 5.55 -8.18
C ARG A 189 19.39 5.51 -8.03
N THR A 190 19.91 4.43 -7.49
CA THR A 190 21.32 4.23 -7.19
C THR A 190 21.81 2.97 -7.90
N PHE A 191 23.01 3.05 -8.48
CA PHE A 191 23.65 1.90 -9.12
C PHE A 191 24.34 1.04 -8.06
N ARG A 192 24.31 -0.28 -8.22
CA ARG A 192 25.00 -1.28 -7.37
C ARG A 192 24.50 -1.42 -5.93
N THR A 193 23.22 -1.17 -5.68
CA THR A 193 22.57 -1.35 -4.37
C THR A 193 21.54 -2.47 -4.44
N LEU A 194 21.24 -3.10 -3.29
CA LEU A 194 20.20 -4.12 -3.20
C LEU A 194 18.87 -3.46 -2.86
N THR A 195 17.86 -3.70 -3.71
CA THR A 195 16.49 -3.19 -3.54
C THR A 195 15.53 -4.36 -3.37
N TYR A 196 14.60 -4.24 -2.43
CA TYR A 196 13.63 -5.28 -2.10
C TYR A 196 12.28 -4.64 -1.75
N THR A 197 11.21 -5.25 -2.26
CA THR A 197 9.83 -4.83 -2.01
C THR A 197 9.03 -6.02 -1.48
N LYS A 198 8.05 -5.75 -0.63
CA LYS A 198 7.14 -6.76 -0.09
C LYS A 198 6.40 -7.43 -1.25
N TRP A 199 6.50 -8.74 -1.33
CA TRP A 199 5.82 -9.56 -2.29
C TRP A 199 4.39 -9.83 -1.84
N THR A 200 3.49 -9.83 -2.82
CA THR A 200 2.09 -10.17 -2.68
C THR A 200 1.76 -11.15 -3.80
N PRO A 201 1.07 -12.25 -3.50
CA PRO A 201 0.55 -13.12 -4.56
C PRO A 201 -0.43 -12.36 -5.45
N ASP A 202 -0.56 -12.80 -6.70
CA ASP A 202 -1.67 -12.36 -7.53
C ASP A 202 -2.98 -12.78 -6.86
N PRO A 203 -3.96 -11.88 -6.73
CA PRO A 203 -5.20 -12.21 -6.05
C PRO A 203 -6.00 -13.21 -6.88
N ALA A 204 -6.45 -14.27 -6.21
CA ALA A 204 -7.33 -15.28 -6.80
C ALA A 204 -8.83 -14.93 -6.62
N THR A 205 -9.13 -13.85 -5.91
CA THR A 205 -10.47 -13.37 -5.58
C THR A 205 -10.46 -11.85 -5.41
N VAL A 206 -11.64 -11.23 -5.35
CA VAL A 206 -11.78 -9.81 -5.01
C VAL A 206 -11.49 -9.54 -3.52
N PHE A 207 -11.66 -10.53 -2.64
CA PHE A 207 -11.47 -10.32 -1.21
C PHE A 207 -10.01 -9.98 -0.84
N GLY A 208 -9.83 -9.11 0.15
CA GLY A 208 -8.57 -8.43 0.48
C GLY A 208 -8.21 -7.25 -0.43
N SER A 209 -9.15 -6.77 -1.28
CA SER A 209 -8.88 -5.72 -2.26
C SER A 209 -9.63 -4.42 -1.96
N VAL A 210 -8.98 -3.32 -2.32
CA VAL A 210 -9.55 -1.97 -2.32
C VAL A 210 -9.58 -1.45 -3.75
N PHE A 211 -10.66 -0.80 -4.15
CA PHE A 211 -10.82 -0.16 -5.45
C PHE A 211 -11.18 1.31 -5.28
N VAL A 212 -10.53 2.18 -6.05
CA VAL A 212 -10.82 3.62 -6.06
C VAL A 212 -11.30 4.06 -7.43
N GLN A 213 -12.06 5.15 -7.46
CA GLN A 213 -12.55 5.72 -8.70
C GLN A 213 -11.40 6.38 -9.47
N GLY A 214 -11.27 6.04 -10.75
CA GLY A 214 -10.23 6.55 -11.65
C GLY A 214 -9.73 5.51 -12.65
N THR A 215 -8.99 5.97 -13.66
CA THR A 215 -8.31 5.12 -14.64
C THR A 215 -6.95 4.61 -14.18
N GLU A 216 -6.38 5.25 -13.17
CA GLU A 216 -5.13 4.89 -12.54
C GLU A 216 -5.30 5.00 -11.03
N TRP A 217 -4.55 4.18 -10.29
CA TRP A 217 -4.61 4.22 -8.84
C TRP A 217 -4.08 5.56 -8.33
N MET A 218 -4.93 6.28 -7.63
CA MET A 218 -4.57 7.46 -6.86
C MET A 218 -5.04 7.26 -5.43
N GLU A 219 -4.09 7.11 -4.52
CA GLU A 219 -4.40 6.77 -3.12
C GLU A 219 -5.20 7.85 -2.39
N MET A 220 -5.10 9.12 -2.83
CA MET A 220 -5.96 10.21 -2.35
C MET A 220 -7.45 10.01 -2.67
N HIS A 221 -7.79 9.08 -3.57
CA HIS A 221 -9.17 8.68 -3.83
C HIS A 221 -9.66 7.55 -2.91
N GLU A 222 -8.77 6.92 -2.12
CA GLU A 222 -9.21 5.98 -1.08
C GLU A 222 -10.01 6.73 -0.02
N GLY A 223 -11.19 6.21 0.33
CA GLY A 223 -12.15 6.91 1.18
C GLY A 223 -12.97 7.99 0.47
N ILE A 224 -12.84 8.17 -0.85
CA ILE A 224 -13.74 8.97 -1.68
C ILE A 224 -14.61 7.99 -2.48
N ALA A 225 -15.65 7.46 -1.84
CA ALA A 225 -16.48 6.37 -2.38
C ALA A 225 -15.67 5.13 -2.84
N SER A 226 -14.56 4.82 -2.18
CA SER A 226 -13.75 3.66 -2.52
C SER A 226 -14.43 2.37 -2.05
N TYR A 227 -14.33 1.29 -2.84
CA TYR A 227 -14.90 -0.01 -2.49
C TYR A 227 -13.87 -0.89 -1.81
N HIS A 228 -14.25 -1.48 -0.68
CA HIS A 228 -13.44 -2.36 0.14
C HIS A 228 -14.13 -3.72 0.21
N PHE A 229 -13.37 -4.77 -0.13
CA PHE A 229 -13.81 -6.16 -0.09
C PHE A 229 -12.91 -6.90 0.90
N ASP A 230 -13.01 -6.63 2.19
CA ASP A 230 -12.06 -7.17 3.18
C ASP A 230 -12.26 -8.68 3.36
N ALA A 231 -13.53 -9.10 3.47
CA ALA A 231 -13.95 -10.50 3.52
C ALA A 231 -15.34 -10.67 2.88
N GLU A 232 -15.79 -11.92 2.71
CA GLU A 232 -17.12 -12.22 2.13
C GLU A 232 -18.28 -11.58 2.93
N ASP A 233 -18.12 -11.45 4.24
CA ASP A 233 -19.05 -10.82 5.16
C ASP A 233 -18.66 -9.38 5.57
N ASP A 234 -17.54 -8.85 5.08
CA ASP A 234 -17.10 -7.47 5.30
C ASP A 234 -16.75 -6.77 3.98
N CYS A 235 -17.80 -6.33 3.29
CA CYS A 235 -17.69 -5.50 2.08
C CYS A 235 -18.35 -4.14 2.35
N TYR A 236 -17.69 -3.04 1.98
CA TYR A 236 -18.21 -1.69 2.24
C TYR A 236 -17.71 -0.64 1.25
N ILE A 237 -18.38 0.51 1.26
CA ILE A 237 -17.94 1.75 0.64
C ILE A 237 -17.36 2.64 1.74
N SER A 238 -16.16 3.17 1.53
CA SER A 238 -15.53 4.14 2.42
C SER A 238 -15.75 5.57 1.91
N TYR A 239 -16.21 6.41 2.82
CA TYR A 239 -16.38 7.85 2.69
C TYR A 239 -15.49 8.62 3.69
N ALA A 240 -14.48 7.95 4.28
CA ALA A 240 -13.62 8.53 5.31
C ALA A 240 -12.88 9.81 4.85
N ASN A 241 -12.70 9.97 3.54
CA ASN A 241 -12.09 11.14 2.92
C ASN A 241 -13.05 11.88 1.97
N ALA A 242 -14.37 11.66 2.09
CA ALA A 242 -15.35 12.27 1.20
C ALA A 242 -15.24 13.81 1.19
N PRO A 243 -15.39 14.46 0.02
CA PRO A 243 -15.43 15.90 -0.09
C PRO A 243 -16.45 16.52 0.87
N SER A 244 -16.13 17.67 1.46
CA SER A 244 -17.00 18.32 2.47
C SER A 244 -18.35 18.79 1.92
N ASP A 245 -18.48 18.92 0.61
CA ASP A 245 -19.71 19.25 -0.11
C ASP A 245 -20.57 18.02 -0.45
N TRP A 246 -20.11 16.80 -0.15
CA TRP A 246 -20.94 15.60 -0.24
C TRP A 246 -21.82 15.50 1.00
N LEU A 247 -23.10 15.82 0.83
CA LEU A 247 -24.09 15.83 1.90
C LEU A 247 -25.25 14.90 1.56
N LEU A 248 -25.80 14.26 2.60
CA LEU A 248 -27.09 13.59 2.54
C LEU A 248 -28.20 14.63 2.38
N ASP A 249 -29.42 14.19 2.06
CA ASP A 249 -30.55 15.09 1.81
C ASP A 249 -30.97 15.91 3.04
N ASP A 250 -30.54 15.52 4.25
CA ASP A 250 -30.75 16.27 5.49
C ASP A 250 -29.62 17.30 5.79
N GLY A 251 -28.60 17.38 4.93
CA GLY A 251 -27.47 18.29 5.06
C GLY A 251 -26.31 17.76 5.91
N THR A 252 -26.37 16.52 6.41
CA THR A 252 -25.26 15.88 7.14
C THR A 252 -24.28 15.20 6.18
N PRO A 253 -22.99 15.04 6.54
CA PRO A 253 -22.05 14.27 5.72
C PRO A 253 -22.38 12.77 5.75
N PRO A 254 -22.00 12.00 4.70
CA PRO A 254 -22.13 10.56 4.74
C PRO A 254 -21.28 9.95 5.87
N PRO A 255 -21.70 8.81 6.45
CA PRO A 255 -20.88 8.11 7.43
C PRO A 255 -19.60 7.58 6.77
N ALA A 256 -18.50 7.54 7.52
CA ALA A 256 -17.19 7.14 7.00
C ALA A 256 -17.17 5.72 6.38
N LYS A 257 -18.04 4.81 6.82
CA LYS A 257 -18.18 3.44 6.29
C LYS A 257 -19.65 3.12 6.05
N LYS A 258 -19.99 2.64 4.84
CA LYS A 258 -21.29 2.05 4.51
C LYS A 258 -21.14 0.61 4.04
N THR A 259 -21.62 -0.33 4.84
CA THR A 259 -21.55 -1.77 4.56
C THR A 259 -22.55 -2.18 3.49
N PHE A 260 -22.12 -3.05 2.57
CA PHE A 260 -23.01 -3.73 1.64
C PHE A 260 -23.88 -4.75 2.38
N VAL A 261 -25.20 -4.63 2.23
CA VAL A 261 -26.14 -5.67 2.64
C VAL A 261 -26.44 -6.60 1.46
N ARG A 262 -26.78 -7.86 1.76
CA ARG A 262 -27.02 -8.90 0.75
C ARG A 262 -25.83 -9.06 -0.22
N ALA A 263 -24.62 -8.90 0.32
CA ALA A 263 -23.38 -9.09 -0.39
C ALA A 263 -23.27 -10.56 -0.85
N SER A 264 -22.80 -10.77 -2.07
CA SER A 264 -22.51 -12.09 -2.64
C SER A 264 -21.47 -11.95 -3.74
N TYR A 265 -20.64 -12.97 -3.91
CA TYR A 265 -19.61 -13.01 -4.93
C TYR A 265 -19.66 -14.33 -5.70
N ASP A 266 -19.77 -14.25 -7.03
CA ASP A 266 -19.65 -15.38 -7.94
C ASP A 266 -18.24 -15.39 -8.53
N ALA A 267 -17.44 -16.39 -8.15
CA ALA A 267 -16.06 -16.55 -8.62
C ALA A 267 -15.96 -16.92 -10.10
N ALA A 268 -16.94 -17.66 -10.64
CA ALA A 268 -16.90 -18.11 -12.04
C ALA A 268 -17.14 -16.93 -13.00
N SER A 269 -18.06 -16.03 -12.64
CA SER A 269 -18.32 -14.80 -13.41
C SER A 269 -17.54 -13.59 -12.90
N ARG A 270 -16.73 -13.74 -11.84
CA ARG A 270 -16.05 -12.65 -11.10
C ARG A 270 -17.00 -11.48 -10.82
N THR A 271 -18.18 -11.77 -10.31
CA THR A 271 -19.22 -10.75 -10.13
C THR A 271 -19.59 -10.61 -8.67
N PHE A 272 -19.38 -9.42 -8.12
CA PHE A 272 -19.92 -9.03 -6.83
C PHE A 272 -21.30 -8.40 -6.98
N ARG A 273 -22.21 -8.73 -6.06
CA ARG A 273 -23.52 -8.10 -5.93
C ARG A 273 -23.77 -7.72 -4.49
N GLY A 274 -24.38 -6.56 -4.28
CA GLY A 274 -24.71 -6.07 -2.95
C GLY A 274 -25.60 -4.83 -3.03
N SER A 275 -26.09 -4.38 -1.87
CA SER A 275 -26.90 -3.16 -1.79
C SER A 275 -26.42 -2.25 -0.66
N ILE A 276 -26.57 -0.94 -0.84
CA ILE A 276 -26.37 0.06 0.22
C ILE A 276 -27.73 0.65 0.55
N GLU A 277 -28.05 0.70 1.83
CA GLU A 277 -29.27 1.33 2.35
C GLU A 277 -28.93 2.70 2.95
N TRP A 278 -29.71 3.70 2.58
CA TRP A 278 -29.55 5.10 2.95
C TRP A 278 -30.72 5.56 3.81
N ASP A 279 -30.39 6.00 5.03
CA ASP A 279 -31.27 6.70 5.95
C ASP A 279 -30.38 7.61 6.81
N PRO A 280 -30.40 8.95 6.61
CA PRO A 280 -31.14 9.71 5.59
C PRO A 280 -30.79 9.34 4.13
N THR A 281 -31.65 9.71 3.19
CA THR A 281 -31.44 9.46 1.75
C THR A 281 -30.22 10.23 1.20
N PHE A 282 -29.58 9.67 0.17
CA PHE A 282 -28.46 10.29 -0.54
C PHE A 282 -28.92 10.62 -1.96
N ASN A 283 -28.98 11.91 -2.32
CA ASN A 283 -29.48 12.36 -3.64
C ASN A 283 -30.86 11.75 -3.97
N GLN A 284 -31.79 11.80 -3.00
CA GLN A 284 -33.14 11.24 -3.07
C GLN A 284 -33.22 9.70 -3.15
N ALA A 285 -32.08 8.99 -3.19
CA ALA A 285 -32.05 7.55 -3.17
C ALA A 285 -32.05 7.02 -1.73
N SER A 286 -32.92 6.05 -1.47
CA SER A 286 -32.95 5.27 -0.22
C SER A 286 -32.16 3.98 -0.32
N ARG A 287 -31.88 3.51 -1.54
CA ARG A 287 -31.14 2.27 -1.77
C ARG A 287 -30.38 2.31 -3.07
N TRP A 288 -29.14 1.84 -3.03
CA TRP A 288 -28.33 1.55 -4.22
C TRP A 288 -28.10 0.05 -4.34
N VAL A 289 -28.25 -0.49 -5.54
CA VAL A 289 -28.00 -1.91 -5.84
C VAL A 289 -26.88 -2.01 -6.85
N TYR A 290 -25.86 -2.79 -6.51
CA TYR A 290 -24.64 -2.93 -7.27
C TYR A 290 -24.52 -4.31 -7.89
N GLU A 291 -24.07 -4.32 -9.14
CA GLU A 291 -23.46 -5.46 -9.81
C GLU A 291 -22.12 -4.99 -10.36
N MET A 292 -21.02 -5.60 -9.91
CA MET A 292 -19.65 -5.25 -10.29
C MET A 292 -18.95 -6.48 -10.85
N VAL A 293 -18.47 -6.40 -12.09
CA VAL A 293 -17.72 -7.47 -12.76
C VAL A 293 -16.24 -7.10 -12.79
N PHE A 294 -15.38 -7.96 -12.27
CA PHE A 294 -13.94 -7.71 -12.18
C PHE A 294 -13.17 -8.29 -13.38
N SER A 295 -12.06 -7.65 -13.73
CA SER A 295 -11.08 -8.18 -14.67
C SER A 295 -10.51 -9.53 -14.19
N GLU A 296 -9.95 -10.33 -15.11
CA GLU A 296 -9.40 -11.65 -14.79
C GLU A 296 -8.27 -11.62 -13.76
N ASP A 297 -7.47 -10.55 -13.77
CA ASP A 297 -6.38 -10.29 -12.84
C ASP A 297 -6.80 -9.46 -11.61
N PHE A 298 -8.12 -9.18 -11.49
CA PHE A 298 -8.72 -8.34 -10.47
C PHE A 298 -8.17 -6.91 -10.38
N SER A 299 -7.48 -6.41 -11.41
CA SER A 299 -6.89 -5.07 -11.41
C SER A 299 -7.93 -3.95 -11.53
N SER A 300 -9.15 -4.25 -11.98
CA SER A 300 -10.20 -3.25 -12.21
C SER A 300 -11.62 -3.83 -12.21
N ILE A 301 -12.61 -2.93 -12.11
CA ILE A 301 -14.02 -3.24 -12.40
C ILE A 301 -14.27 -2.91 -13.87
N VAL A 302 -14.66 -3.91 -14.66
CA VAL A 302 -14.72 -3.81 -16.13
C VAL A 302 -16.14 -3.76 -16.68
N ALA A 303 -17.14 -4.19 -15.91
CA ALA A 303 -18.54 -4.17 -16.32
C ALA A 303 -19.48 -4.20 -15.10
N GLY A 304 -20.79 -4.14 -15.39
CA GLY A 304 -21.86 -4.12 -14.39
C GLY A 304 -22.51 -2.74 -14.29
N MET A 305 -23.28 -2.53 -13.23
CA MET A 305 -23.94 -1.25 -12.97
C MET A 305 -24.36 -1.04 -11.52
N MET A 306 -24.48 0.22 -11.15
CA MET A 306 -25.19 0.68 -9.97
C MET A 306 -26.59 1.15 -10.37
N ARG A 307 -27.61 0.76 -9.60
CA ARG A 307 -29.01 1.21 -9.75
C ARG A 307 -29.50 1.88 -8.47
N GLU A 308 -30.10 3.05 -8.62
CA GLU A 308 -30.61 3.87 -7.51
C GLU A 308 -32.12 3.73 -7.41
N TYR A 309 -32.63 3.55 -6.19
CA TYR A 309 -34.04 3.42 -5.89
C TYR A 309 -34.46 4.47 -4.87
N GLY A 310 -35.54 5.20 -5.18
CA GLY A 310 -36.14 6.16 -4.26
C GLY A 310 -36.87 5.46 -3.10
N PRO A 311 -37.39 6.22 -2.12
CA PRO A 311 -38.07 5.67 -0.94
C PRO A 311 -39.28 4.78 -1.24
N SER A 312 -39.95 4.97 -2.39
CA SER A 312 -41.06 4.11 -2.82
C SER A 312 -40.60 2.74 -3.33
N GLY A 313 -39.33 2.56 -3.71
CA GLY A 313 -38.74 1.28 -4.10
C GLY A 313 -39.21 0.68 -5.44
N ASP A 314 -40.27 1.22 -6.06
CA ASP A 314 -40.97 0.58 -7.18
C ASP A 314 -40.27 0.74 -8.55
N ALA A 315 -39.47 1.79 -8.74
CA ALA A 315 -38.78 2.08 -10.01
C ALA A 315 -37.34 2.55 -9.79
N VAL A 316 -36.46 2.18 -10.73
CA VAL A 316 -35.08 2.67 -10.78
C VAL A 316 -35.10 4.15 -11.14
N MET A 317 -34.59 5.00 -10.26
CA MET A 317 -34.46 6.45 -10.50
C MET A 317 -33.33 6.74 -11.48
N ARG A 318 -32.19 6.08 -11.27
CA ARG A 318 -30.98 6.25 -12.06
C ARG A 318 -30.22 4.93 -12.15
N HIS A 319 -29.55 4.73 -13.28
CA HIS A 319 -28.53 3.70 -13.41
C HIS A 319 -27.23 4.32 -13.91
N THR A 320 -26.11 3.81 -13.42
CA THR A 320 -24.77 4.24 -13.81
C THR A 320 -23.95 2.99 -14.06
N ARG A 321 -23.31 2.88 -15.22
CA ARG A 321 -22.58 1.66 -15.63
C ARG A 321 -21.15 1.69 -15.14
N PHE A 322 -20.59 0.53 -14.82
CA PHE A 322 -19.15 0.37 -14.71
C PHE A 322 -18.54 0.17 -16.09
N HIS A 323 -17.38 0.77 -16.32
CA HIS A 323 -16.65 0.67 -17.59
C HIS A 323 -15.18 0.32 -17.37
N ASP A 324 -14.61 -0.41 -18.32
CA ASP A 324 -13.20 -0.84 -18.27
C ASP A 324 -12.28 0.39 -18.28
N PRO A 325 -11.46 0.59 -17.22
CA PRO A 325 -10.50 1.69 -17.15
C PRO A 325 -9.53 1.75 -18.33
N ARG A 326 -9.24 0.61 -18.98
CA ARG A 326 -8.31 0.51 -20.11
C ARG A 326 -8.91 0.99 -21.43
N GLU A 327 -10.24 1.06 -21.50
CA GLU A 327 -10.99 1.51 -22.68
C GLU A 327 -11.56 2.93 -22.50
N TYR A 328 -11.58 3.44 -21.26
CA TYR A 328 -12.12 4.75 -20.94
C TYR A 328 -11.23 5.90 -21.41
N GLN A 329 -11.80 6.80 -22.22
CA GLN A 329 -11.09 7.96 -22.79
C GLN A 329 -11.32 9.29 -22.06
N GLY A 330 -12.03 9.30 -20.92
CA GLY A 330 -12.18 10.52 -20.10
C GLY A 330 -13.24 11.52 -20.58
N ILE A 331 -14.17 11.11 -21.45
CA ILE A 331 -15.12 12.03 -22.14
C ILE A 331 -16.55 11.90 -21.57
N ASP A 332 -16.82 10.89 -20.73
CA ASP A 332 -18.19 10.56 -20.28
C ASP A 332 -18.27 10.44 -18.75
N ASP A 333 -18.71 11.51 -18.08
CA ASP A 333 -18.93 11.52 -16.62
C ASP A 333 -20.14 10.67 -16.18
N SER A 334 -20.85 10.02 -17.12
CA SER A 334 -21.99 9.15 -16.82
C SER A 334 -21.61 7.69 -16.52
N VAL A 335 -20.32 7.36 -16.45
CA VAL A 335 -19.82 6.03 -16.10
C VAL A 335 -18.97 6.02 -14.83
N LEU A 336 -18.91 4.85 -14.20
CA LEU A 336 -18.04 4.55 -13.07
C LEU A 336 -16.82 3.78 -13.58
N VAL A 337 -15.63 4.23 -13.21
CA VAL A 337 -14.36 3.61 -13.59
C VAL A 337 -13.55 3.40 -12.32
N TYR A 338 -13.15 2.16 -12.05
CA TYR A 338 -12.50 1.79 -10.79
C TYR A 338 -11.33 0.86 -11.02
N VAL A 339 -10.23 1.14 -10.33
CA VAL A 339 -8.99 0.37 -10.36
C VAL A 339 -8.60 -0.09 -8.96
N ARG A 340 -8.03 -1.29 -8.88
CA ARG A 340 -7.57 -1.89 -7.63
C ARG A 340 -6.34 -1.15 -7.11
N ARG A 341 -6.24 -1.05 -5.79
CA ARG A 341 -4.99 -0.79 -5.08
C ARG A 341 -3.91 -1.73 -5.62
N PRO A 342 -2.86 -1.21 -6.29
CA PRO A 342 -1.80 -2.05 -6.79
C PRO A 342 -1.10 -2.66 -5.57
N PRO A 343 -0.56 -3.88 -5.70
CA PRO A 343 0.36 -4.36 -4.71
C PRO A 343 1.62 -3.49 -4.68
N ALA A 344 2.29 -3.38 -3.53
CA ALA A 344 3.44 -2.50 -3.31
C ALA A 344 4.52 -2.58 -4.42
N LEU A 345 4.64 -3.74 -5.07
CA LEU A 345 5.54 -4.00 -6.21
C LEU A 345 5.19 -3.21 -7.50
N LEU A 346 3.91 -2.97 -7.80
CA LEU A 346 3.46 -2.30 -9.03
C LEU A 346 3.36 -0.78 -8.90
N MET A 347 3.41 -0.26 -7.68
CA MET A 347 3.28 1.17 -7.41
C MET A 347 4.58 1.95 -7.69
N MET A 348 5.67 1.28 -8.09
CA MET A 348 6.88 1.95 -8.55
C MET A 348 6.68 2.43 -9.99
N PRO A 349 6.66 3.76 -10.26
CA PRO A 349 6.47 4.26 -11.60
C PRO A 349 7.64 3.79 -12.47
N ARG A 350 7.35 2.90 -13.44
CA ARG A 350 8.21 2.52 -14.56
C ARG A 350 9.59 1.94 -14.16
N LEU A 351 9.59 0.70 -13.70
CA LEU A 351 10.73 -0.23 -13.83
C LEU A 351 10.72 -0.97 -15.19
N ARG A 352 10.41 -0.26 -16.28
CA ARG A 352 10.76 -0.68 -17.63
C ARG A 352 11.45 0.48 -18.34
N PRO A 353 12.75 0.40 -18.66
CA PRO A 353 13.23 1.08 -19.86
C PRO A 353 12.55 0.44 -21.09
N PRO A 354 12.50 1.15 -22.25
CA PRO A 354 12.01 0.58 -23.50
C PRO A 354 12.75 -0.71 -23.90
#